data_AF-A0A4W5LLQ2-F1
#
_entry.id   AF-A0A4W5LLQ2-F1
#
_cell.length_a   1.000
_cell.length_b   1.000
_cell.length_c   1.000
_cell.angle_alpha   90.00
_cell.angle_beta   90.00
_cell.angle_gamma   90.00
#
_symmetry.space_group_name_H-M   'P 1'
#
loop_
_entity.id
_entity.type
_entity.pdbx_description
1 polymer ?
#
loop_
_entity_poly.entity_id
_entity_poly.type
_entity_poly.pdbx_seq_one_letter_code
_entity_poly.pdbx_strand_id
1 'polypeptide(L)'
;MKTGTKSNVLKLKKRWFVLNHNSLDYYKSSERNSSKMGTLVLNSLCSVFQPEERVHRETGYWNIVVHGRKHSYRLYTKMLNEALRWIAAIQAVIDSKTPIETPTLQLIRDIKDSSLNPEAVE
;
A
#
# COMPACT_ATOMS: atom_id res chain seq x y z
N MET A 1 -33.87 17.52 3.60
CA MET A 1 -32.51 17.99 3.94
C MET A 1 -31.61 17.78 2.73
N LYS A 2 -31.00 18.84 2.20
CA LYS A 2 -30.10 18.77 1.04
C LYS A 2 -28.70 18.38 1.52
N THR A 3 -28.27 17.15 1.30
CA THR A 3 -26.84 16.80 1.38
C THR A 3 -26.29 16.76 -0.04
N GLY A 4 -25.98 17.93 -0.57
CA GLY A 4 -25.16 18.05 -1.77
C GLY A 4 -23.76 17.54 -1.43
N THR A 5 -23.49 16.27 -1.71
CA THR A 5 -22.14 15.71 -1.65
C THR A 5 -21.32 16.46 -2.69
N LYS A 6 -20.47 17.39 -2.25
CA LYS A 6 -19.47 18.01 -3.13
C LYS A 6 -18.68 16.87 -3.75
N SER A 7 -18.90 16.61 -5.04
CA SER A 7 -18.10 15.66 -5.81
C SER A 7 -16.65 16.17 -5.79
N ASN A 8 -15.83 15.63 -4.90
CA ASN A 8 -14.40 15.88 -4.91
C ASN A 8 -13.87 15.23 -6.19
N VAL A 9 -13.79 16.03 -7.26
CA VAL A 9 -13.26 15.58 -8.55
C VAL A 9 -11.84 15.09 -8.33
N LEU A 10 -11.61 13.81 -8.61
CA LEU A 10 -10.27 13.23 -8.55
C LEU A 10 -9.33 13.94 -9.50
N LYS A 11 -8.29 14.56 -8.95
CA LYS A 11 -7.22 15.18 -9.72
C LYS A 11 -6.11 14.16 -9.95
N LEU A 12 -6.23 13.39 -11.02
CA LEU A 12 -5.25 12.38 -11.39
C LEU A 12 -4.10 12.99 -12.20
N LYS A 13 -2.88 12.50 -11.96
CA LYS A 13 -1.70 12.79 -12.78
C LYS A 13 -1.18 11.48 -13.36
N LYS A 14 -1.09 11.39 -14.69
CA LYS A 14 -0.48 10.23 -15.35
C LYS A 14 1.00 10.17 -14.99
N ARG A 15 1.45 8.98 -14.56
CA ARG A 15 2.84 8.67 -14.18
C ARG A 15 3.17 7.27 -14.66
N TRP A 16 4.45 7.02 -14.88
CA TRP A 16 4.95 5.70 -15.21
C TRP A 16 5.44 5.01 -13.94
N PHE A 17 4.75 3.94 -13.52
CA PHE A 17 5.09 3.20 -12.32
C PHE A 17 5.91 1.97 -12.68
N VAL A 18 6.91 1.66 -11.85
CA VAL A 18 7.78 0.49 -12.01
C VAL A 18 7.88 -0.19 -10.65
N LEU A 19 7.50 -1.47 -10.60
CA LEU A 19 7.73 -2.32 -9.45
C LEU A 19 9.08 -2.99 -9.58
N ASN A 20 9.95 -2.73 -8.61
CA ASN A 20 11.23 -3.40 -8.44
C ASN A 20 11.14 -4.34 -7.24
N HIS A 21 12.17 -5.17 -7.05
CA HIS A 21 12.20 -6.08 -5.90
C HIS A 21 12.15 -5.34 -4.55
N ASN A 22 12.58 -4.09 -4.44
CA ASN A 22 12.65 -3.36 -3.16
C ASN A 22 11.75 -2.12 -3.08
N SER A 23 11.14 -1.70 -4.18
CA SER A 23 10.41 -0.44 -4.22
C SER A 23 9.36 -0.39 -5.32
N LEU A 24 8.36 0.45 -5.10
CA LEU A 24 7.47 0.96 -6.13
C LEU A 24 7.92 2.38 -6.51
N ASP A 25 8.53 2.50 -7.67
CA ASP A 25 9.06 3.75 -8.18
C ASP A 25 8.10 4.38 -9.18
N TYR A 26 8.12 5.71 -9.30
CA TYR A 26 7.41 6.36 -10.38
C TYR A 26 8.21 7.47 -11.05
N TYR A 27 7.96 7.60 -12.34
CA TYR A 27 8.65 8.48 -13.27
C TYR A 27 7.64 9.39 -13.96
N LYS A 28 8.13 10.48 -14.56
CA LYS A 28 7.30 11.43 -15.28
C LYS A 28 6.65 10.80 -16.52
N SER A 29 7.41 9.96 -17.23
CA SER A 29 7.05 9.28 -18.49
C SER A 29 7.74 7.91 -18.57
N SER A 30 7.41 7.11 -19.59
CA SER A 30 8.04 5.82 -19.89
C SER A 30 9.34 5.93 -20.68
N GLU A 31 9.80 7.15 -20.98
CA GLU A 31 11.01 7.40 -21.77
C GLU A 31 12.25 6.98 -20.97
N ARG A 32 13.25 6.44 -21.68
CA ARG A 32 14.48 5.87 -21.07
C ARG A 32 15.19 6.83 -20.10
N ASN A 33 15.13 8.14 -20.37
CA ASN A 33 15.81 9.17 -19.58
C ASN A 33 14.84 9.98 -18.70
N SER A 34 13.63 9.47 -18.47
CA SER A 34 12.65 10.16 -17.63
C SER A 34 13.14 10.26 -16.19
N SER A 35 13.02 11.44 -15.59
CA SER A 35 13.44 11.63 -14.20
C SER A 35 12.55 10.83 -13.24
N LYS A 36 13.18 10.14 -12.30
CA LYS A 36 12.49 9.51 -11.17
C LYS A 36 11.86 10.59 -10.30
N MET A 37 10.56 10.48 -10.07
CA MET A 37 9.77 11.48 -9.37
C MET A 37 9.45 11.08 -7.93
N GLY A 38 9.53 9.79 -7.62
CA GLY A 38 9.39 9.30 -6.27
C GLY A 38 9.65 7.80 -6.16
N THR A 39 9.75 7.35 -4.92
CA THR A 39 9.95 5.96 -4.54
C THR A 39 9.18 5.65 -3.27
N LEU A 40 8.54 4.50 -3.24
CA LEU A 40 7.97 3.90 -2.05
C LEU A 40 8.75 2.61 -1.79
N VAL A 41 9.61 2.64 -0.78
CA VAL A 41 10.39 1.47 -0.34
C VAL A 41 9.43 0.44 0.25
N LEU A 42 9.51 -0.79 -0.25
CA LEU A 42 8.68 -1.91 0.16
C LEU A 42 9.45 -2.80 1.14
N ASN A 43 8.85 -3.03 2.29
CA ASN A 43 9.31 -3.96 3.31
C ASN A 43 8.11 -4.74 3.88
N SER A 44 8.37 -5.65 4.82
CA SER A 44 7.34 -6.50 5.45
C SER A 44 6.33 -5.75 6.32
N LEU A 45 6.53 -4.45 6.57
CA LEU A 45 5.55 -3.59 7.26
C LEU A 45 4.65 -2.80 6.29
N CYS A 46 4.87 -2.93 4.99
CA CYS A 46 4.01 -2.31 3.98
C CYS A 46 2.75 -3.14 3.79
N SER A 47 1.70 -2.53 3.25
CA SER A 47 0.47 -3.23 2.88
C SER A 47 -0.10 -2.73 1.57
N VAL A 48 -0.79 -3.61 0.86
CA VAL A 48 -1.57 -3.27 -0.33
C VAL A 48 -2.98 -3.87 -0.19
N PHE A 49 -3.99 -3.10 -0.59
CA PHE A 49 -5.39 -3.47 -0.44
C PHE A 49 -6.09 -3.70 -1.78
N GLN A 50 -7.12 -4.55 -1.76
CA GLN A 50 -7.97 -4.79 -2.92
C GLN A 50 -8.71 -3.51 -3.35
N PRO A 51 -9.05 -3.38 -4.65
CA PRO A 51 -9.75 -2.21 -5.15
C PRO A 51 -11.16 -2.14 -4.55
N GLU A 52 -11.57 -0.95 -4.11
CA GLU A 52 -12.90 -0.75 -3.54
C GLU A 52 -13.92 -0.49 -4.65
N GLU A 53 -14.95 -1.34 -4.76
CA GLU A 53 -16.01 -1.17 -5.76
C GLU A 53 -16.74 0.17 -5.61
N ARG A 54 -16.92 0.63 -4.37
CA ARG A 54 -17.51 1.94 -4.07
C ARG A 54 -16.71 3.08 -4.73
N VAL A 55 -15.38 3.02 -4.67
CA VAL A 55 -14.50 4.03 -5.30
C VAL A 55 -14.66 3.98 -6.81
N HIS A 56 -14.69 2.79 -7.42
CA HIS A 56 -14.94 2.66 -8.85
C HIS A 56 -16.30 3.24 -9.26
N ARG A 57 -17.37 2.97 -8.52
CA ARG A 57 -18.70 3.53 -8.81
C ARG A 57 -18.75 5.05 -8.70
N GLU A 58 -18.06 5.63 -7.73
CA GLU A 58 -18.03 7.09 -7.53
C GLU A 58 -17.14 7.82 -8.54
N THR A 59 -16.12 7.15 -9.07
CA THR A 59 -15.00 7.82 -9.76
C THR A 59 -14.75 7.35 -11.20
N GLY A 60 -15.24 6.16 -11.55
CA GLY A 60 -14.92 5.46 -12.79
C GLY A 60 -13.51 4.84 -12.82
N TYR A 61 -12.80 4.79 -11.68
CA TYR A 61 -11.46 4.21 -11.59
C TYR A 61 -11.36 3.18 -10.46
N TRP A 62 -10.69 2.08 -10.76
CA TRP A 62 -10.21 1.14 -9.75
C TRP A 62 -8.98 1.73 -9.07
N ASN A 63 -9.01 1.79 -7.75
CA ASN A 63 -7.89 2.28 -6.95
C ASN A 63 -7.03 1.12 -6.43
N ILE A 64 -5.73 1.39 -6.32
CA ILE A 64 -4.78 0.54 -5.61
C ILE A 64 -4.16 1.42 -4.53
N VAL A 65 -4.26 1.00 -3.27
CA VAL A 65 -3.67 1.73 -2.16
C VAL A 65 -2.51 0.92 -1.60
N VAL A 66 -1.31 1.48 -1.67
CA VAL A 66 -0.09 0.91 -1.11
C VAL A 66 0.33 1.78 0.06
N HIS A 67 0.30 1.24 1.27
CA HIS A 67 0.79 1.91 2.46
C HIS A 67 2.22 1.46 2.71
N GLY A 68 3.16 2.41 2.58
CA GLY A 68 4.51 2.28 3.11
C GLY A 68 4.61 2.90 4.51
N ARG A 69 5.80 2.82 5.11
CA ARG A 69 6.01 3.35 6.48
C ARG A 69 5.80 4.85 6.62
N LYS A 70 6.24 5.64 5.63
CA LYS A 70 6.22 7.12 5.67
C LYS A 70 5.17 7.72 4.76
N HIS A 71 4.92 7.07 3.63
CA HIS A 71 4.07 7.59 2.57
C HIS A 71 3.17 6.47 2.05
N SER A 72 2.02 6.85 1.51
CA SER A 72 1.11 5.93 0.83
C SER A 72 0.89 6.40 -0.60
N TYR A 73 0.88 5.46 -1.54
CA TYR A 73 0.52 5.73 -2.93
C TYR A 73 -0.90 5.27 -3.19
N ARG A 74 -1.67 6.11 -3.91
CA ARG A 74 -2.97 5.75 -4.48
C ARG A 74 -2.85 5.76 -5.99
N LEU A 75 -2.83 4.58 -6.58
CA LEU A 75 -2.80 4.39 -8.03
C LEU A 75 -4.23 4.21 -8.53
N TYR A 76 -4.46 4.59 -9.78
CA TYR A 76 -5.78 4.50 -10.40
C TYR A 76 -5.64 3.95 -11.81
N THR A 77 -6.52 3.02 -12.17
CA THR A 77 -6.67 2.50 -13.53
C THR A 77 -8.16 2.32 -13.87
N LYS A 78 -8.48 2.32 -15.16
CA LYS A 78 -9.84 1.99 -15.64
C LYS A 78 -10.07 0.48 -15.70
N MET A 79 -9.03 -0.33 -15.59
CA MET A 79 -9.08 -1.77 -15.82
C MET A 79 -8.93 -2.55 -14.51
N LEU A 80 -9.97 -3.29 -14.10
CA LEU A 80 -9.94 -4.08 -12.86
C LEU A 80 -8.83 -5.13 -12.88
N ASN A 81 -8.65 -5.83 -14.00
CA ASN A 81 -7.61 -6.86 -14.15
C ASN A 81 -6.19 -6.28 -14.01
N GLU A 82 -5.95 -5.05 -14.50
CA GLU A 82 -4.69 -4.35 -14.27
C GLU A 82 -4.50 -4.04 -12.78
N ALA A 83 -5.53 -3.52 -12.11
CA ALA A 83 -5.46 -3.25 -10.67
C ALA A 83 -5.14 -4.50 -9.86
N LEU A 84 -5.84 -5.61 -10.13
CA LEU A 84 -5.61 -6.89 -9.45
C LEU A 84 -4.21 -7.46 -9.70
N ARG A 85 -3.68 -7.36 -10.94
CA ARG A 85 -2.32 -7.80 -11.27
C ARG A 85 -1.26 -7.00 -10.51
N TRP A 86 -1.42 -5.68 -10.43
CA TRP A 86 -0.51 -4.83 -9.66
C TRP A 86 -0.57 -5.14 -8.17
N ILE A 87 -1.77 -5.33 -7.60
CA ILE A 87 -1.93 -5.70 -6.19
C ILE A 87 -1.22 -7.02 -5.90
N ALA A 88 -1.45 -8.06 -6.71
CA ALA A 88 -0.82 -9.35 -6.54
C ALA A 88 0.72 -9.26 -6.62
N ALA A 89 1.23 -8.50 -7.60
CA ALA A 89 2.67 -8.32 -7.76
C ALA A 89 3.30 -7.56 -6.59
N ILE A 90 2.66 -6.49 -6.11
CA ILE A 90 3.14 -5.71 -4.96
C ILE A 90 3.08 -6.55 -3.69
N GLN A 91 2.00 -7.30 -3.48
CA GLN A 91 1.84 -8.19 -2.32
C GLN A 91 2.94 -9.26 -2.31
N ALA A 92 3.23 -9.88 -3.46
CA ALA A 92 4.32 -10.86 -3.57
C ALA A 92 5.69 -10.26 -3.20
N VAL A 93 5.95 -9.01 -3.57
CA VAL A 93 7.18 -8.30 -3.18
C VAL A 93 7.22 -8.01 -1.68
N ILE A 94 6.09 -7.68 -1.05
CA ILE A 94 6.00 -7.44 0.40
C ILE A 94 6.20 -8.74 1.16
N ASP A 95 5.53 -9.81 0.75
CA ASP A 95 5.59 -11.15 1.37
C ASP A 95 6.99 -11.76 1.26
N SER A 96 7.75 -11.40 0.22
CA SER A 96 9.14 -11.86 0.07
C SER A 96 10.13 -11.15 1.00
N LYS A 97 9.71 -10.19 1.83
CA LYS A 97 10.59 -9.41 2.71
C LYS A 97 10.73 -10.08 4.06
N THR A 98 11.96 -10.06 4.58
CA THR A 98 12.23 -10.47 5.96
C THR A 98 11.30 -9.72 6.90
N PRO A 99 10.53 -10.42 7.76
CA PRO A 99 9.68 -9.80 8.77
C PRO A 99 10.50 -8.85 9.64
N ILE A 100 10.03 -7.60 9.78
CA ILE A 100 10.64 -6.62 10.68
C ILE A 100 9.94 -6.73 12.02
N GLU A 101 10.71 -7.06 13.05
CA GLU A 101 10.23 -7.02 14.42
C GLU A 101 10.00 -5.57 14.84
N THR A 102 8.85 -5.31 15.45
CA THR A 102 8.50 -3.98 15.94
C THR A 102 8.45 -3.99 17.47
N PRO A 103 8.73 -2.86 18.14
CA PRO A 103 8.62 -2.80 19.60
C PRO A 103 7.24 -3.26 20.12
N THR A 104 6.17 -2.99 19.37
CA THR A 104 4.82 -3.46 19.72
C THR A 104 4.68 -4.97 19.56
N LEU A 105 5.24 -5.58 18.50
CA LEU A 105 5.23 -7.04 18.36
C LEU A 105 6.04 -7.73 19.45
N GLN A 106 7.19 -7.15 19.81
CA GLN A 106 7.99 -7.64 20.93
C GLN A 106 7.18 -7.57 22.24
N LEU A 107 6.56 -6.41 22.52
CA LEU A 107 5.70 -6.26 23.70
C LEU A 107 4.55 -7.27 23.72
N ILE A 108 3.88 -7.51 22.58
CA ILE A 108 2.81 -8.51 22.47
C ILE A 108 3.33 -9.91 22.79
N ARG A 109 4.54 -10.25 22.34
CA ARG A 109 5.19 -11.52 22.65
C ARG A 109 5.51 -11.62 24.14
N ASP A 110 6.13 -10.59 24.71
CA ASP A 110 6.50 -10.55 26.12
C ASP A 110 5.27 -10.67 27.04
N ILE A 111 4.16 -10.01 26.68
CA ILE A 111 2.87 -10.14 27.39
C ILE A 111 2.35 -11.58 27.32
N LYS A 112 2.39 -12.21 26.14
CA LYS A 112 1.95 -13.60 25.97
C LYS A 112 2.81 -14.57 26.78
N ASP A 113 4.13 -14.42 26.72
CA ASP A 113 5.08 -15.28 27.43
C ASP A 113 4.93 -15.09 28.96
N SER A 114 4.71 -13.85 29.43
CA SER A 114 4.43 -13.56 30.84
C SER A 114 3.09 -14.12 31.31
N SER A 115 2.05 -14.08 30.47
CA SER A 115 0.72 -14.64 30.81
C SER A 115 0.70 -16.16 30.94
N LEU A 116 1.72 -16.84 30.41
CA LEU A 116 1.91 -18.28 30.52
C LEU A 116 2.80 -18.67 31.72
N ASN A 117 3.35 -17.69 32.46
CA ASN A 117 4.23 -17.93 33.59
C ASN A 117 3.58 -17.47 34.92
N PRO A 118 2.91 -18.38 35.66
CA PRO A 118 2.24 -18.04 36.93
C PRO A 118 3.20 -17.69 38.09
N GLU A 119 4.50 -17.93 37.95
CA GLU A 119 5.51 -17.56 38.96
C GLU A 119 6.03 -16.12 38.83
N ALA A 120 5.59 -15.36 37.83
CA ALA A 120 6.03 -13.97 37.61
C ALA A 120 5.26 -12.94 38.46
N VAL A 121 4.33 -13.39 39.31
CA VAL A 121 3.52 -12.56 40.20
C VAL A 121 3.83 -12.93 41.66
N GLU A 122 5.02 -12.56 42.13
CA GLU A 122 5.36 -12.55 43.56
C GLU A 122 6.09 -11.25 43.92
#